data_AF-W1UUB0-F1
#
_entry.id   AF-W1UUB0-F1
#
_cell.length_a   1.000
_cell.length_b   1.000
_cell.length_c   1.000
_cell.angle_alpha   90.00
_cell.angle_beta   90.00
_cell.angle_gamma   90.00
#
_symmetry.space_group_name_H-M   'P 1'
#
loop_
_entity.id
_entity.type
_entity.pdbx_description
1 polymer ?
#
loop_
_entity_poly.entity_id
_entity_poly.type
_entity_poly.pdbx_seq_one_letter_code
_entity_poly.pdbx_strand_id
1 'polypeptide(L)'
;GAREILTIKVLGGSGRKFANIGDVIVASVKQATPGGAVKKGDVVKAVIVRTKSGARRADGSYIKFDENAAVIIREDKTPRGTRIFGPVARELREGGFMKIVSLAPEVL
;
A
#
# COMPACT_ATOMS: atom_id res chain seq x y z
N GLY A 1 -10.03 -4.64 9.31
CA GLY A 1 -10.20 -5.56 8.17
C GLY A 1 -9.06 -6.55 8.19
N ALA A 2 -8.06 -6.40 7.33
CA ALA A 2 -6.75 -6.99 7.59
C ALA A 2 -5.99 -6.12 8.61
N ARG A 3 -5.16 -6.74 9.45
CA ARG A 3 -4.18 -6.07 10.33
C ARG A 3 -2.76 -6.28 9.83
N GLU A 4 -2.45 -7.47 9.34
CA GLU A 4 -1.12 -7.84 8.88
C GLU A 4 -1.22 -8.67 7.60
N ILE A 5 -0.35 -8.34 6.64
CA ILE A 5 -0.24 -9.02 5.36
C ILE A 5 1.21 -9.49 5.15
N LEU A 6 1.37 -10.64 4.52
CA LEU A 6 2.67 -11.16 4.11
C LEU A 6 2.79 -11.03 2.59
N THR A 7 3.78 -10.27 2.12
CA THR A 7 4.08 -10.13 0.70
C THR A 7 4.53 -11.46 0.10
N ILE A 8 3.95 -11.81 -1.05
CA ILE A 8 4.29 -13.00 -1.84
C ILE A 8 5.10 -12.60 -3.07
N LYS A 9 4.65 -11.56 -3.79
CA LYS A 9 5.25 -11.16 -5.05
C LYS A 9 5.11 -9.66 -5.29
N VAL A 10 6.17 -9.05 -5.80
CA VAL A 10 6.16 -7.68 -6.30
C VAL A 10 5.73 -7.67 -7.77
N LEU A 11 4.78 -6.81 -8.14
CA LEU A 11 4.36 -6.65 -9.52
C LEU A 11 5.18 -5.56 -10.25
N GLY A 12 5.15 -5.58 -11.58
CA GLY A 12 5.80 -4.56 -12.42
C GLY A 12 7.11 -4.99 -13.09
N GLY A 13 7.38 -6.28 -13.24
CA GLY A 13 8.49 -6.76 -14.08
C GLY A 13 8.98 -8.16 -13.73
N SER A 14 9.73 -8.77 -14.65
CA SER A 14 10.41 -10.04 -14.44
C SER A 14 11.58 -9.86 -13.46
N GLY A 15 11.61 -10.64 -12.37
CA GLY A 15 12.74 -10.65 -11.42
C GLY A 15 12.80 -9.50 -10.41
N ARG A 16 11.76 -8.67 -10.31
CA ARG A 16 11.73 -7.56 -9.35
C ARG A 16 11.72 -8.08 -7.90
N LYS A 17 12.74 -7.71 -7.13
CA LYS A 17 12.94 -8.18 -5.73
C LYS A 17 12.43 -7.21 -4.67
N PHE A 18 12.39 -5.92 -4.98
CA PHE A 18 12.03 -4.86 -4.04
C PHE A 18 10.87 -4.01 -4.57
N ALA A 19 10.06 -3.55 -3.64
CA ALA A 19 8.92 -2.67 -3.87
C ALA A 19 9.07 -1.45 -2.96
N ASN A 20 8.67 -0.28 -3.46
CA ASN A 20 8.65 0.97 -2.74
C ASN A 20 7.25 1.59 -2.81
N ILE A 21 7.10 2.80 -2.30
CA ILE A 21 5.86 3.59 -2.32
C ILE A 21 5.27 3.62 -3.74
N GLY A 22 3.97 3.31 -3.85
CA GLY A 22 3.24 3.28 -5.12
C GLY A 22 3.29 1.94 -5.87
N ASP A 23 4.16 1.01 -5.47
CA ASP A 23 4.20 -0.31 -6.08
C ASP A 23 3.07 -1.20 -5.60
N VAL A 24 2.56 -2.02 -6.52
CA VAL A 24 1.56 -3.04 -6.22
C VAL A 24 2.24 -4.37 -5.92
N ILE A 25 1.82 -4.99 -4.84
CA ILE A 25 2.25 -6.29 -4.37
C ILE A 25 1.07 -7.24 -4.29
N VAL A 26 1.35 -8.53 -4.43
CA VAL A 26 0.44 -9.62 -4.07
C VAL A 26 0.84 -10.09 -2.68
N ALA A 27 -0.13 -10.16 -1.76
CA ALA A 27 0.10 -10.52 -0.38
C ALA A 27 -0.98 -11.48 0.14
N SER A 28 -0.65 -12.31 1.13
CA SER A 28 -1.61 -13.12 1.88
C SER A 28 -1.93 -12.46 3.21
N VAL A 29 -3.21 -12.43 3.59
CA VAL A 29 -3.65 -11.90 4.87
C VAL A 29 -3.28 -12.88 5.98
N LYS A 30 -2.40 -12.45 6.91
CA LYS A 30 -1.99 -13.28 8.06
C LYS A 30 -2.83 -13.03 9.30
N GLN A 31 -3.23 -11.78 9.50
CA GLN A 31 -4.12 -11.39 10.59
C GLN A 31 -5.29 -10.57 10.05
N ALA A 32 -6.50 -10.93 10.46
CA ALA A 32 -7.73 -10.23 10.12
C ALA A 32 -8.58 -10.00 11.37
N THR A 33 -9.30 -8.88 11.39
CA THR A 33 -10.31 -8.57 12.39
C THR A 33 -11.58 -9.38 12.08
N PRO A 34 -12.24 -10.00 13.08
CA PRO A 34 -13.55 -10.61 12.90
C PRO A 34 -14.56 -9.63 12.28
N GLY A 35 -15.37 -10.09 11.33
CA GLY A 35 -16.34 -9.25 10.61
C GLY A 35 -15.76 -8.35 9.51
N GLY A 36 -14.45 -8.40 9.25
CA GLY A 36 -13.84 -7.68 8.13
C GLY A 36 -14.18 -8.27 6.76
N ALA A 37 -14.14 -7.42 5.72
CA ALA A 37 -14.37 -7.83 4.32
C ALA A 37 -13.29 -8.76 3.73
N VAL A 38 -12.22 -9.05 4.48
CA VAL A 38 -11.10 -9.93 4.13
C VAL A 38 -10.85 -10.89 5.28
N LYS A 39 -10.59 -12.15 4.96
CA LYS A 39 -10.35 -13.23 5.92
C LYS A 39 -8.87 -13.59 5.98
N LYS A 40 -8.46 -14.25 7.06
CA LYS A 40 -7.11 -14.83 7.17
C LYS A 40 -6.94 -15.90 6.08
N GLY A 41 -5.80 -15.86 5.39
CA GLY A 41 -5.48 -16.76 4.28
C GLY A 41 -5.78 -16.18 2.89
N ASP A 42 -6.65 -15.17 2.80
CA ASP A 42 -7.00 -14.56 1.51
C ASP A 42 -5.76 -13.98 0.82
N VAL A 43 -5.63 -14.26 -0.47
CA VAL A 43 -4.63 -13.63 -1.33
C VAL A 43 -5.22 -12.35 -1.91
N VAL A 44 -4.56 -11.23 -1.67
CA VAL A 44 -5.03 -9.89 -2.03
C VAL A 44 -3.94 -9.11 -2.76
N LYS A 45 -4.35 -8.12 -3.57
CA LYS A 45 -3.46 -7.10 -4.11
C LYS A 45 -3.42 -5.93 -3.12
N ALA A 46 -2.25 -5.36 -2.90
CA ALA A 46 -2.06 -4.19 -2.05
C ALA A 46 -1.08 -3.21 -2.68
N VAL A 47 -1.26 -1.92 -2.44
CA VAL A 47 -0.31 -0.87 -2.81
C VAL A 47 0.47 -0.43 -1.57
N ILE A 48 1.78 -0.24 -1.70
CA ILE A 48 2.62 0.25 -0.62
C ILE A 48 2.44 1.77 -0.48
N VAL A 49 2.13 2.24 0.72
CA VAL A 49 1.85 3.66 1.00
C VAL A 49 2.89 4.32 1.91
N ARG A 50 3.55 3.53 2.77
CA ARG A 50 4.64 3.98 3.65
C ARG A 50 5.76 2.96 3.65
N THR A 51 7.01 3.45 3.67
CA THR A 51 8.21 2.61 3.73
C THR A 51 9.28 3.20 4.64
N LYS A 52 9.94 2.33 5.41
CA LYS A 52 11.13 2.65 6.22
C LYS A 52 12.38 2.91 5.40
N SER A 53 12.50 2.31 4.22
CA SER A 53 13.65 2.53 3.33
C SER A 53 13.65 3.94 2.74
N GLY A 54 12.47 4.53 2.62
CA GLY A 54 12.26 5.85 2.03
C GLY A 54 12.24 5.84 0.50
N ALA A 55 11.86 6.98 -0.07
CA ALA A 55 11.84 7.24 -1.50
C ALA A 55 12.51 8.59 -1.79
N ARG A 56 13.22 8.66 -2.91
CA ARG A 56 13.82 9.89 -3.41
C ARG A 56 12.85 10.56 -4.37
N ARG A 57 12.62 11.85 -4.19
CA ARG A 57 11.76 12.67 -5.04
C ARG A 57 12.56 13.31 -6.17
N ALA A 58 11.84 13.71 -7.22
CA ALA A 58 12.42 14.41 -8.38
C ALA A 58 13.04 15.77 -8.00
N ASP A 59 12.52 16.43 -6.96
CA ASP A 59 13.08 17.65 -6.38
C ASP A 59 14.35 17.42 -5.54
N GLY A 60 14.81 16.18 -5.42
CA GLY A 60 16.01 15.80 -4.67
C GLY A 60 15.77 15.56 -3.18
N SER A 61 14.57 15.84 -2.65
CA SER A 61 14.21 15.53 -1.27
C SER A 61 14.01 14.03 -1.04
N TYR A 62 14.15 13.60 0.21
CA TYR A 62 13.90 12.22 0.63
C TYR A 62 12.72 12.17 1.60
N ILE A 63 11.80 11.26 1.35
CA ILE A 63 10.71 10.96 2.28
C ILE A 63 10.95 9.58 2.90
N LYS A 64 10.81 9.49 4.22
CA LYS A 64 10.92 8.24 4.98
C LYS A 64 9.85 8.21 6.05
N PHE A 65 9.31 7.03 6.29
CA PHE A 65 8.31 6.78 7.33
C PHE A 65 8.87 5.86 8.41
N ASP A 66 8.29 5.92 9.60
CA ASP A 66 8.70 5.09 10.73
C ASP A 66 8.21 3.65 10.62
N GLU A 67 7.24 3.36 9.76
CA GLU A 67 6.66 2.03 9.56
C GLU A 67 6.41 1.71 8.09
N ASN A 68 6.35 0.41 7.79
CA ASN A 68 5.93 -0.07 6.48
C ASN A 68 4.41 -0.29 6.51
N ALA A 69 3.69 0.30 5.56
CA ALA A 69 2.25 0.16 5.47
C ALA A 69 1.80 -0.03 4.01
N ALA A 70 0.73 -0.81 3.84
CA ALA A 70 0.13 -1.07 2.55
C ALA A 70 -1.39 -1.05 2.65
N VAL A 71 -2.05 -0.65 1.55
CA VAL A 71 -3.49 -0.56 1.43
C VAL A 71 -3.97 -1.64 0.47
N ILE A 72 -4.96 -2.43 0.89
CA ILE A 72 -5.56 -3.46 0.04
C ILE A 72 -6.38 -2.79 -1.06
N ILE A 73 -6.08 -3.18 -2.30
CA ILE A 73 -6.74 -2.67 -3.49
C ILE A 73 -7.49 -3.78 -4.23
N ARG A 74 -8.48 -3.37 -5.01
CA ARG A 74 -9.12 -4.19 -6.04
C ARG A 74 -8.33 -4.08 -7.35
N GLU A 75 -8.78 -4.80 -8.37
CA GLU A 75 -8.14 -4.80 -9.69
C GLU A 75 -8.26 -3.45 -10.42
N ASP A 76 -9.29 -2.68 -10.10
CA ASP A 76 -9.54 -1.32 -10.59
C ASP A 76 -8.73 -0.24 -9.83
N LYS A 77 -7.73 -0.64 -9.03
CA LYS A 77 -6.92 0.22 -8.15
C LYS A 77 -7.72 0.97 -7.08
N THR A 78 -8.99 0.63 -6.86
CA THR A 78 -9.77 1.23 -5.77
C THR A 78 -9.44 0.55 -4.44
N PRO A 79 -9.44 1.29 -3.32
CA PRO A 79 -9.27 0.68 -2.01
C PRO A 79 -10.46 -0.23 -1.71
N ARG A 80 -10.18 -1.40 -1.14
CA ARG A 80 -11.25 -2.32 -0.67
C ARG A 80 -11.88 -1.82 0.64
N GLY A 81 -11.16 -1.00 1.40
CA GLY A 81 -11.65 -0.32 2.60
C GLY A 81 -12.20 1.08 2.32
N THR A 82 -12.91 1.64 3.28
CA THR A 82 -13.53 2.98 3.19
C THR A 82 -12.76 4.08 3.91
N ARG A 83 -11.73 3.72 4.69
CA ARG A 83 -10.90 4.66 5.47
C ARG A 83 -9.44 4.27 5.39
N ILE A 84 -8.56 5.28 5.34
CA ILE A 84 -7.10 5.13 5.37
C ILE A 84 -6.59 5.65 6.71
N PHE A 85 -5.63 4.96 7.32
CA PHE A 85 -5.04 5.36 8.59
C PHE A 85 -3.58 5.79 8.41
N GLY A 86 -3.25 6.92 9.03
CA GLY A 86 -1.92 7.53 8.99
C GLY A 86 -1.63 8.29 7.68
N PRO A 87 -0.48 8.97 7.63
CA PRO A 87 -0.09 9.75 6.47
C PRO A 87 0.20 8.85 5.27
N VAL A 88 0.00 9.40 4.07
CA VAL A 88 0.35 8.73 2.81
C VAL A 88 1.27 9.61 1.99
N ALA A 89 2.08 8.97 1.15
CA ALA A 89 3.02 9.68 0.30
C ALA A 89 2.32 10.24 -0.97
N ARG A 90 2.71 11.46 -1.40
CA ARG A 90 2.15 12.13 -2.59
C ARG A 90 2.34 11.37 -3.90
N GLU A 91 3.35 10.51 -3.96
CA GLU A 91 3.71 9.65 -5.09
C GLU A 91 2.56 8.72 -5.52
N LEU A 92 1.62 8.41 -4.60
CA LEU A 92 0.41 7.67 -4.91
C LEU A 92 -0.50 8.39 -5.92
N ARG A 93 -0.42 9.72 -6.02
CA ARG A 93 -1.18 10.49 -7.01
C ARG A 93 -0.70 10.18 -8.44
N GLU A 94 0.61 10.11 -8.64
CA GLU A 94 1.22 9.80 -9.93
C GLU A 94 0.96 8.34 -10.34
N GLY A 95 0.87 7.43 -9.37
CA GLY A 95 0.51 6.02 -9.60
C GLY A 95 -0.98 5.76 -9.95
N GLY A 96 -1.82 6.81 -9.95
CA GLY A 96 -3.25 6.72 -10.25
C GLY A 96 -4.12 6.26 -9.08
N PHE A 97 -3.64 6.39 -7.83
CA PHE A 97 -4.37 5.98 -6.62
C PHE A 97 -5.13 7.15 -5.96
N MET A 98 -5.79 7.98 -6.77
CA MET A 98 -6.42 9.23 -6.31
C MET A 98 -7.47 9.02 -5.20
N LYS A 99 -8.23 7.91 -5.24
CA LYS A 99 -9.19 7.56 -4.18
C LYS A 99 -8.52 7.29 -2.84
N ILE A 100 -7.30 6.74 -2.83
CA ILE A 100 -6.54 6.49 -1.59
C ILE A 100 -6.07 7.81 -1.01
N VAL A 101 -5.52 8.69 -1.85
CA VAL A 101 -5.05 10.03 -1.46
C VAL A 101 -6.20 10.86 -0.89
N SER A 102 -7.40 10.77 -1.49
CA SER A 102 -8.57 11.55 -1.06
C SER A 102 -9.17 11.08 0.28
N LEU A 103 -8.98 9.81 0.62
CA LEU A 103 -9.47 9.22 1.89
C LEU A 103 -8.42 9.29 3.01
N ALA A 104 -7.20 9.73 2.70
CA ALA A 104 -6.12 9.83 3.67
C ALA A 104 -6.25 11.11 4.51
N PRO A 105 -5.95 11.05 5.82
CA PRO A 105 -6.00 12.23 6.69
C PRO A 105 -4.92 13.27 6.34
N GLU A 106 -3.75 12.82 5.85
CA GLU A 106 -2.62 13.67 5.54
C GLU A 106 -1.81 13.08 4.37
N VAL A 107 -1.29 13.96 3.51
CA VAL A 107 -0.49 13.60 2.34
C VAL A 107 0.85 14.34 2.44
N LEU A 108 1.95 13.59 2.43
CA LEU A 108 3.32 14.09 2.57
C LEU A 108 4.12 13.97 1.30
#